data_AF-A0A059DAS4-F1
#
_entry.id   AF-A0A059DAS4-F1
#
_cell.length_a   1.000
_cell.length_b   1.000
_cell.length_c   1.000
_cell.angle_alpha   90.00
_cell.angle_beta   90.00
_cell.angle_gamma   90.00
#
_symmetry.space_group_name_H-M   'P 1'
#
loop_
_entity.id
_entity.type
_entity.pdbx_description
1 polymer ?
#
loop_
_entity_poly.entity_id
_entity_poly.type
_entity_poly.pdbx_seq_one_letter_code
_entity_poly.pdbx_strand_id
1 'polypeptide(L)'
;MKGEENRHHRRWVAEKLGPDAASRELEFTRKIFCLDAKNYHAWSHRQWVLQALGGWEDELDYCAQLLEEDVFNNSAWNQRYFVITKSPFLGGLRAMRDSEVDYAIEAIDANLENESPWRYLRGLNNDENEAWLNDSRVHSACLRVLKAKRNFKFALSTLLDLLGLSFKPNQEIKDAITSLRTSDSGEAGSDSDLANSICSILAREDPMRANYWTWRSSKLSQAAEV
;
A
#
# COMPACT_ATOMS: atom_id res chain seq x y z
N MET A 1 29.07 -12.69 -1.29
CA MET A 1 29.38 -13.56 -2.46
C MET A 1 28.99 -15.03 -2.28
N LYS A 2 29.37 -15.76 -1.21
CA LYS A 2 29.03 -17.21 -1.07
C LYS A 2 27.52 -17.58 -1.03
N GLY A 3 26.61 -16.63 -0.78
CA GLY A 3 25.17 -16.90 -0.71
C GLY A 3 24.41 -16.84 -2.04
N GLU A 4 24.96 -16.18 -3.07
CA GLU A 4 24.28 -16.01 -4.37
C GLU A 4 24.41 -17.24 -5.25
N GLU A 5 25.62 -17.80 -5.35
CA GLU A 5 25.91 -19.00 -6.16
C GLU A 5 25.07 -20.21 -5.71
N ASN A 6 24.91 -20.40 -4.39
CA ASN A 6 24.07 -21.45 -3.84
C ASN A 6 22.59 -21.31 -4.21
N ARG A 7 22.07 -20.07 -4.37
CA ARG A 7 20.67 -19.84 -4.76
C ARG A 7 20.44 -20.10 -6.24
N HIS A 8 21.37 -19.68 -7.10
CA HIS A 8 21.30 -19.97 -8.52
C HIS A 8 21.37 -21.48 -8.77
N HIS A 9 22.25 -22.19 -8.05
CA HIS A 9 22.30 -23.63 -8.11
C HIS A 9 20.99 -24.29 -7.64
N ARG A 10 20.41 -23.83 -6.51
CA ARG A 10 19.14 -24.36 -6.01
C ARG A 10 17.99 -24.18 -7.00
N ARG A 11 17.86 -22.98 -7.61
CA ARG A 11 16.86 -22.73 -8.66
C ARG A 11 17.06 -23.68 -9.84
N TRP A 12 18.29 -23.82 -10.33
CA TRP A 12 18.61 -24.72 -11.43
C TRP A 12 18.23 -26.19 -11.13
N VAL A 13 18.53 -26.69 -9.93
CA VAL A 13 18.13 -28.04 -9.51
C VAL A 13 16.61 -28.17 -9.48
N ALA A 14 15.91 -27.19 -8.90
CA ALA A 14 14.45 -27.20 -8.82
C ALA A 14 13.79 -27.15 -10.21
N GLU A 15 14.34 -26.38 -11.16
CA GLU A 15 13.88 -26.38 -12.56
C GLU A 15 14.01 -27.75 -13.21
N LYS A 16 15.09 -28.48 -12.94
CA LYS A 16 15.28 -29.84 -13.47
C LYS A 16 14.32 -30.85 -12.86
N LEU A 17 13.89 -30.63 -11.62
CA LEU A 17 12.90 -31.46 -10.95
C LEU A 17 11.45 -31.12 -11.37
N GLY A 18 11.22 -29.95 -11.95
CA GLY A 18 9.92 -29.54 -12.46
C GLY A 18 8.88 -29.17 -11.38
N PRO A 19 7.58 -29.12 -11.74
CA PRO A 19 6.50 -28.66 -10.85
C PRO A 19 6.40 -29.42 -9.53
N ASP A 20 6.80 -30.69 -9.50
CA ASP A 20 6.82 -31.53 -8.29
C ASP A 20 7.79 -31.03 -7.20
N ALA A 21 8.68 -30.08 -7.53
CA ALA A 21 9.54 -29.41 -6.56
C ALA A 21 8.89 -28.20 -5.89
N ALA A 22 7.81 -27.63 -6.46
CA ALA A 22 7.21 -26.37 -5.98
C ALA A 22 6.89 -26.43 -4.48
N SER A 23 6.18 -27.47 -4.03
CA SER A 23 5.79 -27.62 -2.62
C SER A 23 7.00 -27.65 -1.66
N ARG A 24 8.09 -28.33 -2.04
CA ARG A 24 9.31 -28.40 -1.24
C ARG A 24 10.03 -27.05 -1.18
N GLU A 25 10.05 -26.30 -2.28
CA GLU A 25 10.69 -24.99 -2.34
C GLU A 25 9.87 -23.92 -1.59
N LEU A 26 8.54 -23.97 -1.69
CA LEU A 26 7.65 -23.12 -0.91
C LEU A 26 7.82 -23.40 0.58
N GLU A 27 7.82 -24.67 1.01
CA GLU A 27 8.06 -25.06 2.40
C GLU A 27 9.45 -24.64 2.90
N PHE A 28 10.48 -24.74 2.05
CA PHE A 28 11.81 -24.25 2.36
C PHE A 28 11.81 -22.74 2.66
N THR A 29 11.12 -21.93 1.86
CA THR A 29 11.00 -20.49 2.13
C THR A 29 10.20 -20.19 3.40
N ARG A 30 9.16 -20.97 3.73
CA ARG A 30 8.43 -20.85 5.01
C ARG A 30 9.38 -20.99 6.20
N LYS A 31 10.26 -22.00 6.18
CA LYS A 31 11.28 -22.20 7.24
C LYS A 31 12.26 -21.04 7.37
N ILE A 32 12.63 -20.40 6.25
CA ILE A 32 13.45 -19.19 6.29
C ILE A 32 12.67 -18.04 6.93
N PHE A 33 11.40 -17.86 6.58
CA PHE A 33 10.58 -16.78 7.14
C PHE A 33 10.33 -16.92 8.64
N CYS A 34 10.30 -18.15 9.18
CA CYS A 34 10.29 -18.38 10.63
C CYS A 34 11.53 -17.81 11.34
N LEU A 35 12.66 -17.67 10.65
CA LEU A 35 13.90 -17.11 11.18
C LEU A 35 14.02 -15.61 10.87
N ASP A 36 13.64 -15.22 9.65
CA ASP A 36 13.68 -13.86 9.13
C ASP A 36 12.56 -13.66 8.10
N ALA A 37 11.41 -13.15 8.58
CA ALA A 37 10.22 -12.93 7.77
C ALA A 37 10.42 -11.86 6.69
N LYS A 38 11.49 -11.06 6.76
CA LYS A 38 11.80 -9.97 5.81
C LYS A 38 12.96 -10.33 4.89
N ASN A 39 13.38 -11.60 4.86
CA ASN A 39 14.49 -12.05 4.05
C ASN A 39 14.23 -11.84 2.54
N TYR A 40 14.88 -10.83 1.97
CA TYR A 40 14.68 -10.43 0.58
C TYR A 40 14.96 -11.57 -0.42
N HIS A 41 15.99 -12.37 -0.15
CA HIS A 41 16.38 -13.46 -1.05
C HIS A 41 15.38 -14.61 -1.03
N ALA A 42 14.80 -14.94 0.13
CA ALA A 42 13.75 -15.93 0.23
C ALA A 42 12.46 -15.46 -0.45
N TRP A 43 12.07 -14.19 -0.31
CA TRP A 43 10.95 -13.61 -1.06
C TRP A 43 11.16 -13.66 -2.58
N SER A 44 12.34 -13.24 -3.05
CA SER A 44 12.68 -13.35 -4.49
C SER A 44 12.69 -14.81 -4.96
N HIS A 45 13.17 -15.74 -4.15
CA HIS A 45 13.12 -17.17 -4.48
C HIS A 45 11.68 -17.68 -4.54
N ARG A 46 10.83 -17.33 -3.58
CA ARG A 46 9.42 -17.73 -3.53
C ARG A 46 8.64 -17.24 -4.76
N GLN A 47 8.80 -15.97 -5.15
CA GLN A 47 8.17 -15.44 -6.37
C GLN A 47 8.62 -16.18 -7.63
N TRP A 48 9.91 -16.50 -7.72
CA TRP A 48 10.44 -17.30 -8.81
C TRP A 48 9.84 -18.72 -8.83
N VAL A 49 9.71 -19.39 -7.68
CA VAL A 49 9.08 -20.72 -7.59
C VAL A 49 7.66 -20.67 -8.13
N LEU A 50 6.86 -19.68 -7.70
CA LEU A 50 5.48 -19.51 -8.16
C LEU A 50 5.40 -19.34 -9.68
N GLN A 51 6.27 -18.51 -10.26
CA GLN A 51 6.29 -18.25 -11.70
C GLN A 51 6.80 -19.41 -12.54
N ALA A 52 7.85 -20.10 -12.07
CA ALA A 52 8.53 -21.14 -12.85
C ALA A 52 7.94 -22.53 -12.64
N LEU A 53 7.47 -22.84 -11.43
CA LEU A 53 7.06 -24.18 -11.01
C LEU A 53 5.59 -24.28 -10.61
N GLY A 54 4.93 -23.16 -10.29
CA GLY A 54 3.53 -23.12 -9.82
C GLY A 54 3.40 -23.13 -8.29
N GLY A 55 2.28 -23.64 -7.78
CA GLY A 55 1.95 -23.63 -6.35
C GLY A 55 1.29 -22.32 -5.88
N TRP A 56 0.42 -21.76 -6.71
CA TRP A 56 -0.27 -20.48 -6.43
C TRP A 56 -1.48 -20.64 -5.53
N GLU A 57 -2.02 -21.85 -5.42
CA GLU A 57 -3.33 -22.17 -4.85
C GLU A 57 -3.47 -21.67 -3.41
N ASP A 58 -2.44 -21.86 -2.58
CA ASP A 58 -2.43 -21.50 -1.17
C ASP A 58 -1.67 -20.19 -0.89
N GLU A 59 -1.15 -19.51 -1.92
CA GLU A 59 -0.21 -18.41 -1.73
C GLU A 59 -0.89 -17.16 -1.17
N LEU A 60 -2.12 -16.87 -1.59
CA LEU A 60 -2.88 -15.73 -1.08
C LEU A 60 -3.26 -15.92 0.40
N ASP A 61 -3.65 -17.14 0.77
CA ASP A 61 -3.93 -17.51 2.17
C ASP A 61 -2.67 -17.45 3.02
N TYR A 62 -1.53 -17.85 2.47
CA TYR A 62 -0.25 -17.72 3.16
C TYR A 62 0.14 -16.25 3.39
N CYS A 63 -0.13 -15.35 2.43
CA CYS A 63 0.02 -13.92 2.65
C CYS A 63 -0.90 -13.42 3.77
N ALA A 64 -2.15 -13.89 3.83
CA ALA A 64 -3.07 -13.53 4.90
C ALA A 64 -2.55 -13.99 6.28
N GLN A 65 -2.07 -15.24 6.39
CA GLN A 65 -1.46 -15.75 7.62
C GLN A 65 -0.30 -14.87 8.09
N LEU A 66 0.63 -14.52 7.20
CA LEU A 66 1.78 -13.68 7.55
C LEU A 66 1.38 -12.27 8.01
N LEU A 67 0.28 -11.73 7.48
CA LEU A 67 -0.25 -10.42 7.85
C LEU A 67 -1.07 -10.45 9.13
N GLU A 68 -1.70 -11.58 9.46
CA GLU A 68 -2.28 -11.81 10.79
C GLU A 68 -1.19 -11.88 11.87
N GLU A 69 -0.05 -12.51 11.56
CA GLU A 69 1.11 -12.60 12.47
C GLU A 69 1.82 -11.23 12.63
N ASP A 70 2.07 -10.52 11.54
CA ASP A 70 2.66 -9.17 11.54
C ASP A 70 2.08 -8.31 10.39
N VAL A 71 1.09 -7.48 10.72
CA VAL A 71 0.47 -6.56 9.76
C VAL A 71 1.46 -5.52 9.21
N PHE A 72 2.58 -5.25 9.91
CA PHE A 72 3.64 -4.35 9.45
C PHE A 72 4.66 -5.03 8.53
N ASN A 73 4.45 -6.29 8.16
CA ASN A 73 5.31 -7.00 7.22
C ASN A 73 5.07 -6.53 5.78
N ASN A 74 5.80 -5.48 5.38
CA ASN A 74 5.72 -4.93 4.03
C ASN A 74 6.07 -5.94 2.93
N SER A 75 6.91 -6.94 3.22
CA SER A 75 7.22 -8.00 2.24
C SER A 75 6.01 -8.90 1.98
N ALA A 76 5.20 -9.17 3.00
CA ALA A 76 3.94 -9.92 2.85
C ALA A 76 2.90 -9.11 2.08
N TRP A 77 2.76 -7.80 2.33
CA TRP A 77 1.91 -6.91 1.51
C TRP A 77 2.36 -6.86 0.04
N ASN A 78 3.66 -6.76 -0.21
CA ASN A 78 4.22 -6.81 -1.56
C ASN A 78 3.97 -8.17 -2.22
N GLN A 79 4.12 -9.27 -1.48
CA GLN A 79 3.79 -10.60 -1.99
C GLN A 79 2.32 -10.71 -2.33
N ARG A 80 1.42 -10.22 -1.46
CA ARG A 80 -0.02 -10.21 -1.71
C ARG A 80 -0.32 -9.50 -3.03
N TYR A 81 0.29 -8.33 -3.28
CA TYR A 81 0.16 -7.60 -4.54
C TYR A 81 0.66 -8.42 -5.74
N PHE A 82 1.82 -9.05 -5.60
CA PHE A 82 2.38 -9.94 -6.61
C PHE A 82 1.43 -11.10 -6.94
N VAL A 83 0.84 -11.75 -5.94
CA VAL A 83 -0.07 -12.88 -6.12
C VAL A 83 -1.32 -12.47 -6.87
N ILE A 84 -2.00 -11.40 -6.45
CA ILE A 84 -3.22 -10.94 -7.11
C ILE A 84 -2.98 -10.47 -8.55
N THR A 85 -1.76 -10.01 -8.87
CA THR A 85 -1.42 -9.49 -10.21
C THR A 85 -0.82 -10.52 -11.15
N LYS A 86 -0.18 -11.58 -10.62
CA LYS A 86 0.57 -12.56 -11.41
C LYS A 86 -0.02 -13.96 -11.37
N SER A 87 -0.87 -14.29 -10.40
CA SER A 87 -1.53 -15.60 -10.33
C SER A 87 -2.40 -15.81 -11.57
N PRO A 88 -2.30 -16.97 -12.24
CA PRO A 88 -3.16 -17.30 -13.37
C PRO A 88 -4.61 -17.57 -12.96
N PHE A 89 -4.89 -17.72 -11.65
CA PHE A 89 -6.19 -18.16 -11.13
C PHE A 89 -7.09 -17.02 -10.63
N LEU A 90 -6.51 -15.85 -10.32
CA LEU A 90 -7.22 -14.77 -9.62
C LEU A 90 -7.80 -13.69 -10.54
N GLY A 91 -7.55 -13.76 -11.85
CA GLY A 91 -8.11 -12.79 -12.80
C GLY A 91 -7.50 -11.38 -12.76
N GLY A 92 -6.44 -11.17 -11.99
CA GLY A 92 -5.70 -9.90 -11.93
C GLY A 92 -6.35 -8.84 -11.04
N LEU A 93 -5.81 -7.62 -11.10
CA LEU A 93 -6.28 -6.48 -10.29
C LEU A 93 -7.77 -6.21 -10.48
N ARG A 94 -8.27 -6.23 -11.71
CA ARG A 94 -9.68 -5.91 -12.00
C ARG A 94 -10.65 -6.83 -11.27
N ALA A 95 -10.34 -8.12 -11.18
CA ALA A 95 -11.20 -9.11 -10.51
C ALA A 95 -11.08 -9.03 -8.98
N MET A 96 -9.87 -8.77 -8.47
CA MET A 96 -9.57 -8.79 -7.04
C MET A 96 -9.77 -7.44 -6.34
N ARG A 97 -9.90 -6.33 -7.09
CA ARG A 97 -9.85 -4.96 -6.54
C ARG A 97 -10.81 -4.77 -5.37
N ASP A 98 -12.07 -5.16 -5.51
CA ASP A 98 -13.07 -4.86 -4.48
C ASP A 98 -12.77 -5.57 -3.16
N SER A 99 -12.45 -6.87 -3.19
CA SER A 99 -12.08 -7.63 -1.99
C SER A 99 -10.76 -7.15 -1.39
N GLU A 100 -9.80 -6.74 -2.21
CA GLU A 100 -8.49 -6.27 -1.75
C GLU A 100 -8.54 -4.85 -1.17
N VAL A 101 -9.45 -4.00 -1.67
CA VAL A 101 -9.74 -2.70 -1.05
C VAL A 101 -10.36 -2.91 0.33
N ASP A 102 -11.33 -3.82 0.47
CA ASP A 102 -11.94 -4.14 1.76
C ASP A 102 -10.89 -4.67 2.75
N TYR A 103 -10.07 -5.64 2.32
CA TYR A 103 -8.99 -6.19 3.13
C TYR A 103 -8.00 -5.14 3.63
N ALA A 104 -7.59 -4.22 2.75
CA ALA A 104 -6.65 -3.17 3.14
C ALA A 104 -7.30 -2.12 4.06
N ILE A 105 -8.58 -1.82 3.89
CA ILE A 105 -9.33 -0.93 4.80
C ILE A 105 -9.47 -1.55 6.19
N GLU A 106 -9.78 -2.85 6.28
CA GLU A 106 -9.81 -3.58 7.55
C GLU A 106 -8.45 -3.50 8.27
N ALA A 107 -7.35 -3.67 7.53
CA ALA A 107 -5.99 -3.53 8.07
C ALA A 107 -5.67 -2.09 8.54
N ILE A 108 -6.19 -1.07 7.84
CA ILE A 108 -6.07 0.34 8.26
C ILE A 108 -6.83 0.58 9.56
N ASP A 109 -8.08 0.12 9.63
CA ASP A 109 -8.93 0.32 10.82
C ASP A 109 -8.36 -0.42 12.04
N ALA A 110 -7.70 -1.58 11.83
CA ALA A 110 -6.99 -2.30 12.87
C ALA A 110 -5.72 -1.57 13.35
N ASN A 111 -4.98 -0.92 12.45
CA ASN A 111 -3.75 -0.22 12.81
C ASN A 111 -3.48 1.05 11.99
N LEU A 112 -3.85 2.19 12.56
CA LEU A 112 -3.73 3.51 11.92
C LEU A 112 -2.27 3.96 11.67
N GLU A 113 -1.30 3.38 12.38
CA GLU A 113 0.13 3.71 12.25
C GLU A 113 0.82 2.98 11.10
N ASN A 114 0.16 1.97 10.54
CA ASN A 114 0.74 1.13 9.52
C ASN A 114 0.64 1.79 8.14
N GLU A 115 1.79 2.09 7.52
CA GLU A 115 1.87 2.67 6.18
C GLU A 115 1.52 1.65 5.08
N SER A 116 1.80 0.36 5.30
CA SER A 116 1.75 -0.65 4.24
C SER A 116 0.36 -0.82 3.60
N PRO A 117 -0.76 -0.90 4.36
CA PRO A 117 -2.10 -0.96 3.78
C PRO A 117 -2.45 0.25 2.91
N TRP A 118 -2.02 1.46 3.29
CA TRP A 118 -2.24 2.67 2.48
C TRP A 118 -1.48 2.64 1.17
N ARG A 119 -0.22 2.16 1.20
CA ARG A 119 0.59 1.97 -0.01
C ARG A 119 0.02 0.88 -0.90
N TYR A 120 -0.48 -0.20 -0.29
CA TYR A 120 -1.15 -1.29 -0.99
C TYR A 120 -2.40 -0.80 -1.71
N LEU A 121 -3.29 -0.08 -1.02
CA LEU A 121 -4.47 0.55 -1.61
C LEU A 121 -4.10 1.40 -2.84
N ARG A 122 -3.07 2.25 -2.73
CA ARG A 122 -2.62 3.06 -3.87
C ARG A 122 -2.16 2.18 -5.05
N GLY A 123 -1.45 1.10 -4.77
CA GLY A 123 -0.99 0.15 -5.79
C GLY A 123 -2.13 -0.56 -6.52
N LEU A 124 -3.21 -0.92 -5.81
CA LEU A 124 -4.39 -1.57 -6.41
C LEU A 124 -5.05 -0.75 -7.52
N ASN A 125 -4.79 0.55 -7.57
CA ASN A 125 -5.46 1.49 -8.45
C ASN A 125 -4.54 2.17 -9.45
N ASN A 126 -3.34 1.62 -9.66
CA ASN A 126 -2.28 2.23 -10.47
C ASN A 126 -2.67 2.53 -11.93
N ASP A 127 -3.72 1.88 -12.45
CA ASP A 127 -4.23 2.05 -13.82
C ASP A 127 -5.72 2.47 -13.90
N GLU A 128 -6.42 2.60 -12.77
CA GLU A 128 -7.87 2.91 -12.70
C GLU A 128 -8.15 4.13 -11.82
N ASN A 129 -7.59 5.29 -12.19
CA ASN A 129 -7.72 6.54 -11.43
C ASN A 129 -9.18 6.91 -11.14
N GLU A 130 -10.10 6.72 -12.09
CA GLU A 130 -11.53 7.00 -11.89
C GLU A 130 -12.15 6.09 -10.83
N ALA A 131 -11.75 4.82 -10.78
CA ALA A 131 -12.30 3.86 -9.85
C ALA A 131 -11.83 4.15 -8.42
N TRP A 132 -10.56 4.56 -8.27
CA TRP A 132 -10.00 5.08 -7.02
C TRP A 132 -10.66 6.37 -6.56
N LEU A 133 -10.82 7.33 -7.48
CA LEU A 133 -11.42 8.63 -7.22
C LEU A 133 -12.84 8.52 -6.69
N ASN A 134 -13.58 7.51 -7.12
CA ASN A 134 -14.99 7.32 -6.78
C ASN A 134 -15.20 6.24 -5.69
N ASP A 135 -14.14 5.67 -5.13
CA ASP A 135 -14.29 4.63 -4.10
C ASP A 135 -14.70 5.24 -2.74
N SER A 136 -15.99 5.15 -2.44
CA SER A 136 -16.56 5.66 -1.19
C SER A 136 -15.94 5.03 0.06
N ARG A 137 -15.40 3.81 -0.04
CA ARG A 137 -14.79 3.12 1.10
C ARG A 137 -13.48 3.78 1.48
N VAL A 138 -12.67 4.18 0.50
CA VAL A 138 -11.41 4.92 0.71
C VAL A 138 -11.69 6.28 1.34
N HIS A 139 -12.68 7.03 0.83
CA HIS A 139 -13.08 8.32 1.43
C HIS A 139 -13.53 8.16 2.88
N SER A 140 -14.32 7.12 3.15
CA SER A 140 -14.83 6.83 4.50
C SER A 140 -13.70 6.46 5.45
N ALA A 141 -12.73 5.65 5.00
CA ALA A 141 -11.55 5.30 5.78
C ALA A 141 -10.72 6.54 6.12
N CYS A 142 -10.42 7.40 5.12
CA CYS A 142 -9.74 8.67 5.34
C CYS A 142 -10.46 9.53 6.39
N LEU A 143 -11.78 9.68 6.27
CA LEU A 143 -12.58 10.47 7.19
C LEU A 143 -12.57 9.90 8.62
N ARG A 144 -12.68 8.57 8.79
CA ARG A 144 -12.57 7.92 10.11
C ARG A 144 -11.23 8.21 10.76
N VAL A 145 -10.13 8.05 10.01
CA VAL A 145 -8.77 8.29 10.51
C VAL A 145 -8.57 9.77 10.88
N LEU A 146 -9.06 10.71 10.06
CA LEU A 146 -8.98 12.14 10.38
C LEU A 146 -9.77 12.49 11.64
N LYS A 147 -10.99 11.95 11.80
CA LYS A 147 -11.83 12.14 12.99
C LYS A 147 -11.17 11.58 14.27
N ALA A 148 -10.33 10.56 14.16
CA ALA A 148 -9.56 10.03 15.28
C ALA A 148 -8.44 11.00 15.77
N LYS A 149 -8.08 12.02 14.97
CA LYS A 149 -7.07 13.05 15.28
C LYS A 149 -5.70 12.49 15.73
N ARG A 150 -5.39 11.25 15.38
CA ARG A 150 -4.10 10.59 15.63
C ARG A 150 -3.67 9.82 14.38
N ASN A 151 -2.36 9.79 14.12
CA ASN A 151 -1.75 8.99 13.05
C ASN A 151 -2.37 9.20 11.66
N PHE A 152 -2.91 10.39 11.41
CA PHE A 152 -3.66 10.71 10.20
C PHE A 152 -2.79 11.10 9.00
N LYS A 153 -1.45 11.06 9.13
CA LYS A 153 -0.51 11.44 8.08
C LYS A 153 -0.72 10.65 6.77
N PHE A 154 -1.01 9.36 6.87
CA PHE A 154 -1.23 8.53 5.68
C PHE A 154 -2.58 8.81 5.03
N ALA A 155 -3.64 9.00 5.82
CA ALA A 155 -4.94 9.44 5.31
C ALA A 155 -4.86 10.81 4.61
N LEU A 156 -4.13 11.76 5.19
CA LEU A 156 -3.86 13.06 4.57
C LEU A 156 -3.06 12.93 3.28
N SER A 157 -2.02 12.08 3.26
CA SER A 157 -1.24 11.82 2.04
C SER A 157 -2.11 11.20 0.94
N THR A 158 -3.02 10.28 1.28
CA THR A 158 -3.96 9.66 0.33
C THR A 158 -4.96 10.69 -0.19
N LEU A 159 -5.52 11.53 0.67
CA LEU A 159 -6.40 12.62 0.24
C LEU A 159 -5.68 13.64 -0.66
N LEU A 160 -4.41 13.93 -0.38
CA LEU A 160 -3.61 14.80 -1.24
C LEU A 160 -3.36 14.18 -2.62
N ASP A 161 -3.09 12.87 -2.68
CA ASP A 161 -2.98 12.13 -3.93
C ASP A 161 -4.32 12.18 -4.70
N LEU A 162 -5.46 12.00 -4.02
CA LEU A 162 -6.81 12.10 -4.60
C LEU A 162 -7.13 13.51 -5.13
N LEU A 163 -6.79 14.56 -4.38
CA LEU A 163 -6.96 15.95 -4.82
C LEU A 163 -6.17 16.24 -6.10
N GLY A 164 -4.97 15.67 -6.23
CA GLY A 164 -4.18 15.73 -7.46
C GLY A 164 -4.85 15.06 -8.67
N LEU A 165 -5.84 14.19 -8.45
CA LEU A 165 -6.66 13.54 -9.48
C LEU A 165 -8.02 14.24 -9.68
N SER A 166 -8.18 15.49 -9.24
CA SER A 166 -9.43 16.27 -9.32
C SER A 166 -10.57 15.76 -8.42
N PHE A 167 -10.25 15.07 -7.32
CA PHE A 167 -11.24 14.70 -6.31
C PHE A 167 -11.87 15.95 -5.70
N LYS A 168 -13.19 15.93 -5.49
CA LYS A 168 -13.93 17.00 -4.80
C LYS A 168 -14.37 16.50 -3.42
N PRO A 169 -13.65 16.86 -2.34
CA PRO A 169 -14.01 16.42 -1.01
C PRO A 169 -15.37 16.95 -0.58
N ASN A 170 -16.14 16.10 0.13
CA ASN A 170 -17.37 16.52 0.76
C ASN A 170 -17.11 17.46 1.95
N GLN A 171 -18.17 18.07 2.48
CA GLN A 171 -18.04 19.02 3.59
C GLN A 171 -17.44 18.37 4.84
N GLU A 172 -17.78 17.11 5.15
CA GLU A 172 -17.24 16.42 6.32
C GLU A 172 -15.71 16.25 6.28
N ILE A 173 -15.14 15.93 5.11
CA ILE A 173 -13.69 15.83 4.94
C ILE A 173 -13.05 17.22 5.09
N LYS A 174 -13.65 18.25 4.49
CA LYS A 174 -13.18 19.64 4.61
C LYS A 174 -13.18 20.12 6.08
N ASP A 175 -14.24 19.82 6.82
CA ASP A 175 -14.36 20.14 8.24
C ASP A 175 -13.34 19.38 9.09
N ALA A 176 -13.15 18.08 8.80
CA ALA A 176 -12.17 17.25 9.49
C ALA A 176 -10.73 17.79 9.30
N ILE A 177 -10.35 18.14 8.08
CA ILE A 177 -9.03 18.74 7.78
C ILE A 177 -8.88 20.10 8.48
N THR A 178 -9.92 20.95 8.43
CA THR A 178 -9.91 22.25 9.08
C THR A 178 -9.71 22.11 10.60
N SER A 179 -10.31 21.10 11.22
CA SER A 179 -10.16 20.82 12.66
C SER A 179 -8.76 20.40 13.10
N LEU A 180 -7.88 20.02 12.15
CA LEU A 180 -6.49 19.66 12.39
C LEU A 180 -5.53 20.86 12.25
N ARG A 181 -6.04 22.00 11.74
CA ARG A 181 -5.29 23.25 11.64
C ARG A 181 -5.11 23.85 13.04
N THR A 182 -3.95 24.43 13.29
CA THR A 182 -3.74 25.31 14.44
C THR A 182 -4.27 26.71 14.10
N SER A 183 -4.63 27.48 15.13
CA SER A 183 -5.40 28.74 15.11
C SER A 183 -4.93 29.88 14.20
N ASP A 184 -3.86 29.69 13.42
CA ASP A 184 -3.17 30.70 12.62
C ASP A 184 -3.46 30.65 11.11
N SER A 185 -4.37 29.79 10.65
CA SER A 185 -4.60 29.62 9.22
C SER A 185 -6.06 29.84 8.84
N GLY A 186 -6.30 30.99 8.18
CA GLY A 186 -7.61 31.51 7.79
C GLY A 186 -8.45 30.57 6.91
N GLU A 187 -9.73 30.92 6.78
CA GLU A 187 -10.80 30.12 6.16
C GLU A 187 -10.38 29.49 4.82
N ALA A 188 -10.63 28.18 4.69
CA ALA A 188 -10.35 27.42 3.46
C ALA A 188 -11.45 27.72 2.43
N GLY A 189 -11.20 28.69 1.55
CA GLY A 189 -12.15 29.13 0.52
C GLY A 189 -12.07 28.39 -0.82
N SER A 190 -10.95 27.72 -1.15
CA SER A 190 -10.78 27.00 -2.43
C SER A 190 -10.18 25.60 -2.31
N ASP A 191 -10.33 24.77 -3.35
CA ASP A 191 -9.74 23.42 -3.41
C ASP A 191 -8.18 23.46 -3.47
N SER A 192 -7.61 24.52 -4.06
CA SER A 192 -6.17 24.80 -4.02
C SER A 192 -5.71 25.14 -2.59
N ASP A 193 -6.53 25.87 -1.83
CA ASP A 193 -6.26 26.17 -0.42
C ASP A 193 -6.31 24.92 0.46
N LEU A 194 -7.15 23.94 0.12
CA LEU A 194 -7.25 22.69 0.86
C LEU A 194 -6.01 21.83 0.68
N ALA A 195 -5.52 21.67 -0.55
CA ALA A 195 -4.30 20.93 -0.84
C ALA A 195 -3.07 21.55 -0.13
N ASN A 196 -2.99 22.88 -0.13
CA ASN A 196 -1.96 23.61 0.60
C ASN A 196 -2.08 23.42 2.12
N SER A 197 -3.30 23.45 2.66
CA SER A 197 -3.56 23.18 4.07
C SER A 197 -3.11 21.78 4.48
N ILE A 198 -3.39 20.76 3.66
CA ILE A 198 -2.94 19.38 3.89
C ILE A 198 -1.41 19.32 3.91
N CYS A 199 -0.73 19.92 2.92
CA CYS A 199 0.73 19.96 2.87
C CYS A 199 1.34 20.64 4.11
N SER A 200 0.76 21.73 4.60
CA SER A 200 1.23 22.40 5.83
C SER A 200 1.07 21.52 7.06
N ILE A 201 -0.06 20.80 7.19
CA ILE A 201 -0.27 19.86 8.30
C ILE A 201 0.76 18.72 8.20
N LEU A 202 0.95 18.14 7.01
CA LEU A 202 1.92 17.05 6.78
C LEU A 202 3.37 17.49 7.05
N ALA A 203 3.75 18.73 6.74
CA ALA A 203 5.07 19.25 7.07
C ALA A 203 5.34 19.30 8.59
N ARG A 204 4.29 19.50 9.40
CA ARG A 204 4.37 19.47 10.87
C ARG A 204 4.38 18.03 11.41
N GLU A 205 3.52 17.16 10.89
CA GLU A 205 3.37 15.78 11.38
C GLU A 205 4.43 14.80 10.83
N ASP A 206 5.12 15.17 9.73
CA ASP A 206 6.26 14.45 9.15
C ASP A 206 7.45 15.41 8.90
N PRO A 207 8.13 15.88 9.97
CA PRO A 207 9.19 16.87 9.86
C PRO A 207 10.36 16.42 8.97
N MET A 208 10.63 15.11 8.92
CA MET A 208 11.67 14.54 8.05
C MET A 208 11.39 14.79 6.57
N ARG A 209 10.11 14.87 6.18
CA ARG A 209 9.67 15.14 4.81
C ARG A 209 9.09 16.56 4.65
N ALA A 210 9.33 17.48 5.57
CA ALA A 210 8.82 18.85 5.49
C ALA A 210 9.17 19.54 4.15
N ASN A 211 10.42 19.40 3.69
CA ASN A 211 10.84 19.94 2.39
C ASN A 211 10.09 19.33 1.20
N TYR A 212 9.76 18.04 1.28
CA TYR A 212 8.96 17.36 0.26
C TYR A 212 7.53 17.91 0.23
N TRP A 213 6.91 18.11 1.40
CA TRP A 213 5.55 18.67 1.48
C TRP A 213 5.49 20.12 1.00
N THR A 214 6.50 20.94 1.31
CA THR A 214 6.64 22.31 0.78
C THR A 214 6.80 22.31 -0.74
N TRP A 215 7.68 21.46 -1.27
CA TRP A 215 7.82 21.29 -2.72
C TRP A 215 6.51 20.85 -3.37
N ARG A 216 5.79 19.90 -2.75
CA ARG A 216 4.55 19.37 -3.30
C ARG A 216 3.43 20.40 -3.32
N SER A 217 3.31 21.23 -2.28
CA SER A 217 2.41 22.40 -2.26
C SER A 217 2.70 23.35 -3.43
N SER A 218 3.97 23.68 -3.68
CA SER A 218 4.34 24.57 -4.80
C SER A 218 3.93 24.03 -6.18
N LYS A 219 3.95 22.71 -6.36
CA LYS A 219 3.56 22.04 -7.61
C LYS A 219 2.06 22.02 -7.84
N LEU A 220 1.27 21.90 -6.78
CA LEU A 220 -0.19 21.92 -6.86
C LEU A 220 -0.71 23.33 -7.16
N SER A 221 -0.08 24.37 -6.60
CA SER A 221 -0.41 25.76 -6.94
C SER A 221 -0.12 26.09 -8.41
N GLN A 222 1.03 25.65 -8.95
CA GLN A 222 1.38 25.85 -10.37
C GLN A 222 0.43 25.15 -11.33
N ALA A 223 -0.15 24.01 -10.93
CA ALA A 223 -1.11 23.27 -11.74
C ALA A 223 -2.53 23.88 -11.72
N ALA A 224 -2.84 24.76 -10.76
CA ALA A 224 -4.12 25.44 -10.65
C ALA A 224 -4.18 26.80 -11.38
N GLU A 225 -3.02 27.34 -11.79
CA GLU A 225 -2.88 28.62 -12.50
C GLU A 225 -2.89 28.48 -14.04
N VAL A 226 -2.92 27.24 -14.56
CA VAL A 226 -2.96 26.91 -16.00
C VAL A 226 -4.34 26.37 -16.38
#